data_AF-A0A956KBU3-F1
#
_entry.id   AF-A0A956KBU3-F1
#
_cell.length_a   1.000
_cell.length_b   1.000
_cell.length_c   1.000
_cell.angle_alpha   90.00
_cell.angle_beta   90.00
_cell.angle_gamma   90.00
#
_symmetry.space_group_name_H-M   'P 1'
#
loop_
_entity.id
_entity.type
_entity.pdbx_description
1 polymer ?
#
loop_
_entity_poly.entity_id
_entity_poly.type
_entity_poly.pdbx_seq_one_letter_code
_entity_poly.pdbx_strand_id
1 'polypeptide(L)'
;TDPTTDPTDSMTETDSDTMVEPCEPGDGMGMGMVEKSFLWVANSDQSTISKVDTLAVVELARYRSDPGAGDPSRTAVSADGRFVVVNNRATGRVTAIAANLEDCVDKNNNNTIETSQNPNDIRPWDADECVIWSIVLPKSADHIGAGPRGVTWTLGSWSYDTCQFEDPKIWVGFRPQVGVSQMVELNGADGTIESTVEINPWNVGDSTWGPYGAALDFDFDTKEAFVYFTGLRGNVYRINDGDNSLDQWTSPGNVQSYGMTVDPQGRVWMGGCSGPVTRFDPVSQQFTSVPNTSSCYRGVGADTMGHIWVAANGPCGVVQIDAETAQVVQFHNLNPCSTPVGISVDTEGYVWVVDEFQGAWKINPADPNNDKTFLPISGDHYTYSDMTGGQIQNLVPM
;
A
#
# COMPACT_ATOMS: atom_id res chain seq x y z
N THR A 1 10.92 -12.89 75.84
CA THR A 1 9.97 -11.86 76.30
C THR A 1 10.36 -10.55 75.68
N ASP A 2 9.56 -10.13 74.71
CA ASP A 2 9.31 -8.72 74.37
C ASP A 2 8.88 -7.94 75.63
N PRO A 3 8.87 -6.59 75.72
CA PRO A 3 9.26 -5.56 74.73
C PRO A 3 10.10 -4.40 75.32
N THR A 4 10.57 -3.51 74.45
CA THR A 4 10.89 -2.10 74.80
C THR A 4 10.14 -1.17 73.86
N THR A 5 9.26 -0.35 74.46
CA THR A 5 8.62 0.89 73.98
C THR A 5 9.70 1.93 73.58
N ASP A 6 9.50 2.90 72.69
CA ASP A 6 8.46 3.96 72.64
C ASP A 6 8.65 4.80 71.32
N PRO A 7 7.95 5.93 71.03
CA PRO A 7 7.00 6.02 69.92
C PRO A 7 7.25 7.19 68.92
N THR A 8 6.46 7.17 67.84
CA THR A 8 6.07 8.29 66.95
C THR A 8 7.17 9.20 66.37
N ASP A 9 7.49 8.97 65.10
CA ASP A 9 7.83 10.05 64.17
C ASP A 9 6.91 9.95 62.94
N SER A 10 6.36 11.08 62.55
CA SER A 10 5.37 11.23 61.49
C SER A 10 5.99 10.92 60.13
N MET A 11 5.52 9.88 59.46
CA MET A 11 5.74 9.72 58.02
C MET A 11 4.47 10.14 57.29
N THR A 12 4.57 11.31 56.66
CA THR A 12 3.76 11.75 55.53
C THR A 12 3.75 10.65 54.47
N GLU A 13 2.55 10.15 54.14
CA GLU A 13 2.31 9.50 52.86
C GLU A 13 2.71 10.47 51.74
N THR A 14 3.65 10.08 50.91
CA THR A 14 3.85 10.68 49.59
C THR A 14 3.38 9.68 48.55
N ASP A 15 2.38 10.14 47.81
CA ASP A 15 1.74 9.58 46.61
C ASP A 15 2.52 8.49 45.88
N SER A 16 1.82 7.40 45.59
CA SER A 16 2.10 6.55 44.45
C SER A 16 1.85 7.35 43.18
N ASP A 17 2.90 7.99 42.67
CA ASP A 17 2.91 8.57 41.34
C ASP A 17 2.72 7.42 40.34
N THR A 18 1.50 7.25 39.84
CA THR A 18 1.20 6.36 38.73
C THR A 18 1.86 6.96 37.50
N MET A 19 3.11 6.57 37.24
CA MET A 19 3.79 6.80 35.96
C MET A 19 2.91 6.15 34.89
N VAL A 20 2.16 6.97 34.16
CA VAL A 20 1.50 6.54 32.92
C VAL A 20 2.63 6.24 31.95
N GLU A 21 2.75 4.99 31.51
CA GLU A 21 3.75 4.64 30.51
C GLU A 21 3.53 5.48 29.25
N PRO A 22 4.60 6.02 28.64
CA PRO A 22 4.49 6.77 27.40
C PRO A 22 3.91 5.88 26.31
N CYS A 23 3.07 6.44 25.45
CA CYS A 23 2.52 5.70 24.31
C CYS A 23 3.64 5.33 23.33
N GLU A 24 3.70 4.06 22.93
CA GLU A 24 4.64 3.58 21.93
C GLU A 24 3.91 3.22 20.61
N PRO A 25 4.62 3.26 19.47
CA PRO A 25 4.07 2.77 18.22
C PRO A 25 3.62 1.32 18.35
N GLY A 26 2.34 1.05 18.09
CA GLY A 26 1.78 -0.29 18.16
C GLY A 26 0.88 -0.60 19.35
N ASP A 27 0.88 0.25 20.39
CA ASP A 27 0.02 0.05 21.58
C ASP A 27 -1.49 0.17 21.32
N GLY A 28 -1.92 0.24 20.05
CA GLY A 28 -3.30 0.50 19.62
C GLY A 28 -3.83 1.90 19.98
N MET A 29 -3.04 2.66 20.77
CA MET A 29 -3.40 3.97 21.30
C MET A 29 -2.92 5.13 20.42
N GLY A 30 -2.32 4.82 19.26
CA GLY A 30 -1.64 5.86 18.49
C GLY A 30 -1.64 5.80 16.97
N MET A 31 -2.53 5.01 16.38
CA MET A 31 -2.97 5.25 15.00
C MET A 31 -4.44 5.70 14.98
N GLY A 32 -5.01 5.96 16.16
CA GLY A 32 -6.44 5.72 16.38
C GLY A 32 -6.77 4.24 16.17
N MET A 33 -7.90 3.77 16.69
CA MET A 33 -8.50 2.60 16.07
C MET A 33 -8.78 3.01 14.62
N VAL A 34 -8.31 2.26 13.63
CA VAL A 34 -8.81 2.38 12.26
C VAL A 34 -10.29 2.01 12.37
N GLU A 35 -11.15 3.01 12.60
CA GLU A 35 -12.57 2.76 12.85
C GLU A 35 -13.20 2.07 11.63
N LYS A 36 -12.61 2.25 10.43
CA LYS A 36 -13.00 1.64 9.16
C LYS A 36 -11.80 1.39 8.25
N SER A 37 -11.60 0.13 7.85
CA SER A 37 -10.74 -0.21 6.72
C SER A 37 -11.51 -0.07 5.41
N PHE A 38 -10.84 0.43 4.38
CA PHE A 38 -11.44 0.59 3.04
C PHE A 38 -10.57 -0.07 1.99
N LEU A 39 -11.20 -0.72 1.02
CA LEU A 39 -10.55 -1.12 -0.23
C LEU A 39 -10.76 -0.02 -1.27
N TRP A 40 -9.68 0.38 -1.94
CA TRP A 40 -9.72 1.37 -3.02
C TRP A 40 -9.40 0.74 -4.37
N VAL A 41 -10.40 0.67 -5.26
CA VAL A 41 -10.29 -0.01 -6.55
C VAL A 41 -10.18 1.01 -7.69
N ALA A 42 -9.06 0.99 -8.42
CA ALA A 42 -8.80 1.81 -9.60
C ALA A 42 -9.56 1.30 -10.83
N ASN A 43 -10.57 2.06 -11.25
CA ASN A 43 -11.33 1.83 -12.49
C ASN A 43 -10.60 2.54 -13.64
N SER A 44 -9.70 1.82 -14.31
CA SER A 44 -8.81 2.32 -15.37
C SER A 44 -9.58 2.94 -16.54
N ASP A 45 -10.62 2.26 -17.01
CA ASP A 45 -11.45 2.68 -18.16
C ASP A 45 -12.27 3.95 -17.87
N GLN A 46 -12.59 4.19 -16.61
CA GLN A 46 -13.46 5.29 -16.18
C GLN A 46 -12.71 6.47 -15.57
N SER A 47 -11.41 6.34 -15.30
CA SER A 47 -10.62 7.37 -14.61
C SER A 47 -11.19 7.75 -13.24
N THR A 48 -11.61 6.72 -12.50
CA THR A 48 -12.22 6.84 -11.18
C THR A 48 -11.64 5.82 -10.21
N ILE A 49 -11.83 6.06 -8.91
CA ILE A 49 -11.52 5.13 -7.83
C ILE A 49 -12.79 4.80 -7.06
N SER A 50 -13.06 3.51 -6.86
CA SER A 50 -14.15 3.02 -6.02
C SER A 50 -13.67 2.87 -4.59
N LYS A 51 -14.46 3.34 -3.63
CA LYS A 51 -14.24 3.15 -2.19
C LYS A 51 -15.18 2.07 -1.69
N VAL A 52 -14.62 1.03 -1.11
CA VAL A 52 -15.35 -0.14 -0.62
C VAL A 52 -15.20 -0.25 0.88
N ASP A 53 -16.31 -0.42 1.59
CA ASP A 53 -16.32 -0.80 3.01
C ASP A 53 -15.89 -2.27 3.13
N THR A 54 -14.77 -2.54 3.81
CA THR A 54 -14.25 -3.91 3.89
C THR A 54 -15.07 -4.80 4.83
N LEU A 55 -15.76 -4.24 5.82
CA LEU A 55 -16.60 -4.97 6.77
C LEU A 55 -17.92 -5.35 6.11
N ALA A 56 -18.60 -4.36 5.53
CA ALA A 56 -19.90 -4.56 4.92
C ALA A 56 -19.81 -5.17 3.50
N VAL A 57 -18.63 -5.13 2.88
CA VAL A 57 -18.36 -5.61 1.52
C VAL A 57 -19.29 -4.93 0.50
N VAL A 58 -19.31 -3.59 0.53
CA VAL A 58 -20.14 -2.76 -0.35
C VAL A 58 -19.31 -1.60 -0.91
N GLU A 59 -19.56 -1.25 -2.18
CA GLU A 59 -19.02 -0.02 -2.77
C GLU A 59 -19.80 1.19 -2.25
N LEU A 60 -19.14 2.01 -1.43
CA LEU A 60 -19.73 3.18 -0.77
C LEU A 60 -19.80 4.40 -1.67
N ALA A 61 -18.79 4.60 -2.51
CA ALA A 61 -18.65 5.80 -3.33
C ALA A 61 -17.66 5.58 -4.46
N ARG A 62 -17.71 6.44 -5.48
CA ARG A 62 -16.77 6.46 -6.58
C ARG A 62 -16.35 7.90 -6.92
N TYR A 63 -15.05 8.14 -6.98
CA TYR A 63 -14.45 9.47 -7.11
C TYR A 63 -13.69 9.57 -8.43
N ARG A 64 -13.73 10.72 -9.11
CA ARG A 64 -12.80 10.98 -10.22
C ARG A 64 -11.39 11.12 -9.66
N SER A 65 -10.42 10.43 -10.27
CA SER A 65 -9.00 10.54 -9.91
C SER A 65 -8.20 11.44 -10.86
N ASP A 66 -8.80 11.82 -11.99
CA ASP A 66 -8.24 12.72 -13.01
C ASP A 66 -9.36 13.54 -13.71
N PRO A 67 -9.10 14.76 -14.21
CA PRO A 67 -10.05 15.54 -15.01
C PRO A 67 -10.36 14.93 -16.40
N GLY A 68 -9.51 14.03 -16.89
CA GLY A 68 -9.59 13.40 -18.21
C GLY A 68 -9.40 11.89 -18.13
N ALA A 69 -8.79 11.32 -19.19
CA ALA A 69 -8.51 9.89 -19.28
C ALA A 69 -7.24 9.52 -18.50
N GLY A 70 -7.32 9.56 -17.17
CA GLY A 70 -6.20 9.34 -16.24
C GLY A 70 -5.60 7.94 -16.28
N ASP A 71 -6.42 6.94 -16.57
CA ASP A 71 -6.03 5.52 -16.55
C ASP A 71 -5.34 5.12 -15.21
N PRO A 72 -6.05 5.21 -14.06
CA PRO A 72 -5.49 4.89 -12.76
C PRO A 72 -5.06 3.42 -12.67
N SER A 73 -3.96 3.12 -11.96
CA SER A 73 -3.44 1.75 -11.85
C SER A 73 -2.92 1.32 -10.49
N ARG A 74 -2.60 2.29 -9.64
CA ARG A 74 -1.91 2.04 -8.38
C ARG A 74 -2.52 2.92 -7.32
N THR A 75 -2.73 2.31 -6.18
CA THR A 75 -3.26 2.97 -4.99
C THR A 75 -2.38 2.63 -3.82
N ALA A 76 -2.13 3.60 -2.95
CA ALA A 76 -1.56 3.37 -1.64
C ALA A 76 -2.41 4.09 -0.61
N VAL A 77 -2.80 3.39 0.43
CA VAL A 77 -3.53 3.94 1.57
C VAL A 77 -2.54 4.31 2.67
N SER A 78 -2.76 5.44 3.33
CA SER A 78 -1.94 5.89 4.46
C SER A 78 -2.04 4.89 5.61
N ALA A 79 -1.02 4.87 6.47
CA ALA A 79 -0.95 3.92 7.56
C ALA A 79 -2.15 4.04 8.54
N ASP A 80 -2.72 5.23 8.71
CA ASP A 80 -3.91 5.48 9.52
C ASP A 80 -5.25 5.21 8.77
N GLY A 81 -5.19 4.83 7.49
CA GLY A 81 -6.36 4.57 6.66
C GLY A 81 -7.13 5.82 6.21
N ARG A 82 -6.69 7.03 6.57
CA ARG A 82 -7.43 8.28 6.34
C ARG A 82 -7.32 8.81 4.91
N PHE A 83 -6.28 8.42 4.16
CA PHE A 83 -6.05 8.92 2.81
C PHE A 83 -5.65 7.80 1.86
N VAL A 84 -6.12 7.89 0.61
CA VAL A 84 -5.60 7.10 -0.50
C VAL A 84 -4.92 8.03 -1.49
N VAL A 85 -3.80 7.58 -2.04
CA VAL A 85 -3.14 8.20 -3.20
C VAL A 85 -3.36 7.33 -4.42
N VAL A 86 -3.75 7.95 -5.53
CA VAL A 86 -4.06 7.28 -6.80
C VAL A 86 -3.14 7.79 -7.90
N ASN A 87 -2.42 6.88 -8.55
CA ASN A 87 -1.56 7.19 -9.68
C ASN A 87 -2.27 6.97 -11.01
N ASN A 88 -2.42 8.05 -11.77
CA ASN A 88 -3.01 8.13 -13.11
C ASN A 88 -1.89 8.09 -14.15
N ARG A 89 -1.66 6.90 -14.70
CA ARG A 89 -0.47 6.60 -15.49
C ARG A 89 -0.50 7.23 -16.89
N ALA A 90 -1.68 7.56 -17.43
CA ALA A 90 -1.80 8.19 -18.74
C ALA A 90 -1.46 9.68 -18.71
N THR A 91 -1.88 10.38 -17.65
CA THR A 91 -1.77 11.84 -17.54
C THR A 91 -0.56 12.29 -16.73
N GLY A 92 0.06 11.39 -15.95
CA GLY A 92 1.15 11.77 -15.04
C GLY A 92 0.65 12.25 -13.68
N ARG A 93 -0.66 12.18 -13.43
CA ARG A 93 -1.29 12.77 -12.25
C ARG A 93 -1.24 11.84 -11.05
N VAL A 94 -0.98 12.42 -9.88
CA VAL A 94 -1.09 11.80 -8.57
C VAL A 94 -2.16 12.56 -7.80
N THR A 95 -3.14 11.85 -7.25
CA THR A 95 -4.30 12.46 -6.59
C THR A 95 -4.52 11.82 -5.23
N ALA A 96 -4.65 12.63 -4.18
CA ALA A 96 -5.03 12.16 -2.86
C ALA A 96 -6.51 12.38 -2.58
N ILE A 97 -7.13 11.39 -1.96
CA ILE A 97 -8.55 11.39 -1.60
C ILE A 97 -8.69 10.99 -0.14
N ALA A 98 -9.44 11.78 0.62
CA ALA A 98 -9.82 11.48 1.98
C ALA A 98 -10.77 10.30 2.05
N ALA A 99 -10.53 9.42 3.01
CA ALA A 99 -11.43 8.33 3.34
C ALA A 99 -12.63 8.84 4.13
N ASN A 100 -12.45 9.66 5.15
CA ASN A 100 -13.54 10.08 6.03
C ASN A 100 -13.98 11.52 5.76
N LEU A 101 -15.25 11.83 6.05
CA LEU A 101 -15.82 13.17 5.82
C LEU A 101 -15.11 14.26 6.63
N GLU A 102 -14.61 13.91 7.82
CA GLU A 102 -13.83 14.79 8.70
C GLU A 102 -12.47 15.20 8.13
N ASP A 103 -11.96 14.45 7.16
CA ASP A 103 -10.70 14.70 6.47
C ASP A 103 -10.89 15.52 5.19
N CYS A 104 -12.15 15.68 4.75
CA CYS A 104 -12.50 16.45 3.57
C CYS A 104 -12.48 17.95 3.86
N VAL A 105 -12.20 18.75 2.84
CA VAL A 105 -12.10 20.21 2.96
C VAL A 105 -13.32 20.84 2.33
N ASP A 106 -14.11 21.60 3.10
CA ASP A 106 -15.17 22.47 2.56
C ASP A 106 -14.51 23.60 1.74
N LYS A 107 -14.33 23.35 0.45
CA LYS A 107 -13.59 24.22 -0.47
C LYS A 107 -14.36 25.49 -0.76
N ASN A 108 -15.69 25.45 -0.63
CA ASN A 108 -16.56 26.56 -0.99
C ASN A 108 -17.13 27.33 0.23
N ASN A 109 -16.78 26.91 1.45
CA ASN A 109 -17.14 27.50 2.73
C ASN A 109 -18.66 27.62 2.96
N ASN A 110 -19.43 26.60 2.56
CA ASN A 110 -20.88 26.56 2.78
C ASN A 110 -21.31 25.81 4.06
N ASN A 111 -20.35 25.27 4.83
CA ASN A 111 -20.51 24.42 6.02
C ASN A 111 -21.10 23.03 5.76
N THR A 112 -20.98 22.52 4.53
CA THR A 112 -21.39 21.17 4.12
C THR A 112 -20.28 20.57 3.27
N ILE A 113 -19.98 19.28 3.47
CA ILE A 113 -19.03 18.57 2.59
C ILE A 113 -19.77 18.01 1.39
N GLU A 114 -19.44 18.52 0.21
CA GLU A 114 -19.90 18.02 -1.08
C GLU A 114 -18.99 16.93 -1.62
N THR A 115 -19.39 15.68 -1.42
CA THR A 115 -18.64 14.52 -1.91
C THR A 115 -19.54 13.45 -2.50
N SER A 116 -18.97 12.58 -3.33
CA SER A 116 -19.65 11.45 -3.96
C SER A 116 -20.16 10.47 -2.90
N GLN A 117 -21.45 10.13 -2.92
CA GLN A 117 -22.09 9.36 -1.83
C GLN A 117 -22.48 7.92 -2.18
N ASN A 118 -22.36 7.54 -3.45
CA ASN A 118 -22.64 6.19 -3.95
C ASN A 118 -21.94 5.97 -5.31
N PRO A 119 -21.87 4.72 -5.81
CA PRO A 119 -21.17 4.41 -7.07
C PRO A 119 -21.68 5.15 -8.32
N ASN A 120 -22.93 5.64 -8.30
CA ASN A 120 -23.54 6.34 -9.43
C ASN A 120 -23.51 7.87 -9.28
N ASP A 121 -23.11 8.39 -8.12
CA ASP A 121 -23.02 9.83 -7.82
C ASP A 121 -21.59 10.33 -8.00
N ILE A 122 -21.08 10.24 -9.23
CA ILE A 122 -19.69 10.63 -9.53
C ILE A 122 -19.64 12.13 -9.81
N ARG A 123 -19.24 12.92 -8.80
CA ARG A 123 -19.17 14.40 -8.90
C ARG A 123 -18.14 14.87 -9.93
N PRO A 124 -18.40 15.96 -10.67
CA PRO A 124 -17.45 16.56 -11.60
C PRO A 124 -16.05 16.75 -10.99
N TRP A 125 -15.01 16.71 -11.83
CA TRP A 125 -13.65 17.02 -11.36
C TRP A 125 -13.61 18.40 -10.69
N ASP A 126 -12.84 18.53 -9.62
CA ASP A 126 -12.76 19.67 -8.70
C ASP A 126 -14.03 19.99 -7.88
N ALA A 127 -15.17 19.31 -8.12
CA ALA A 127 -16.41 19.49 -7.36
C ALA A 127 -16.60 18.47 -6.22
N ASP A 128 -15.64 17.57 -6.03
CA ASP A 128 -15.59 16.65 -4.89
C ASP A 128 -14.60 17.18 -3.84
N GLU A 129 -15.13 17.45 -2.65
CA GLU A 129 -14.41 18.07 -1.54
C GLU A 129 -13.55 17.08 -0.74
N CYS A 130 -13.73 15.78 -0.98
CA CYS A 130 -12.84 14.74 -0.44
C CYS A 130 -11.63 14.47 -1.33
N VAL A 131 -11.57 15.01 -2.56
CA VAL A 131 -10.32 15.05 -3.33
C VAL A 131 -9.45 16.17 -2.75
N ILE A 132 -8.42 15.82 -1.97
CA ILE A 132 -7.69 16.78 -1.14
C ILE A 132 -6.71 17.60 -1.98
N TRP A 133 -5.87 16.92 -2.76
CA TRP A 133 -4.92 17.56 -3.65
C TRP A 133 -4.66 16.69 -4.89
N SER A 134 -4.13 17.31 -5.93
CA SER A 134 -3.74 16.63 -7.15
C SER A 134 -2.60 17.35 -7.84
N ILE A 135 -1.51 16.64 -8.14
CA ILE A 135 -0.33 17.16 -8.83
C ILE A 135 -0.12 16.44 -10.15
N VAL A 136 0.65 17.04 -11.06
CA VAL A 136 1.07 16.39 -12.31
C VAL A 136 2.58 16.26 -12.32
N LEU A 137 3.07 15.02 -12.31
CA LEU A 137 4.48 14.72 -12.43
C LEU A 137 4.95 14.92 -13.88
N PRO A 138 6.19 15.40 -14.10
CA PRO A 138 6.69 15.74 -15.44
C PRO A 138 7.11 14.48 -16.22
N LYS A 139 6.17 13.55 -16.44
CA LYS A 139 6.44 12.29 -17.15
C LYS A 139 6.76 12.51 -18.63
N SER A 140 7.47 11.56 -19.23
CA SER A 140 7.70 11.54 -20.66
C SER A 140 6.39 11.34 -21.45
N ALA A 141 6.34 11.93 -22.64
CA ALA A 141 5.20 11.83 -23.57
C ALA A 141 5.28 10.59 -24.49
N ASP A 142 6.33 9.76 -24.35
CA ASP A 142 6.64 8.64 -25.23
C ASP A 142 5.60 7.49 -25.16
N HIS A 143 5.24 7.09 -23.95
CA HIS A 143 4.34 5.97 -23.68
C HIS A 143 3.61 6.20 -22.35
N ILE A 144 2.42 5.60 -22.20
CA ILE A 144 1.74 5.50 -20.90
C ILE A 144 2.61 4.85 -19.80
N GLY A 145 3.70 4.18 -20.19
CA GLY A 145 4.64 3.44 -19.35
C GLY A 145 5.54 4.39 -18.56
N ALA A 146 5.67 5.64 -19.04
CA ALA A 146 6.40 6.68 -18.33
C ALA A 146 5.64 7.27 -17.15
N GLY A 147 4.32 7.12 -17.08
CA GLY A 147 3.53 7.68 -15.99
C GLY A 147 3.75 7.00 -14.63
N PRO A 148 3.28 7.65 -13.56
CA PRO A 148 3.47 7.18 -12.20
C PRO A 148 2.84 5.82 -11.99
N ARG A 149 3.57 4.94 -11.30
CA ARG A 149 3.13 3.59 -10.95
C ARG A 149 3.47 3.25 -9.52
N GLY A 150 4.67 2.71 -9.26
CA GLY A 150 5.06 2.28 -7.93
C GLY A 150 4.77 3.40 -6.92
N VAL A 151 3.96 3.08 -5.92
CA VAL A 151 3.56 4.01 -4.86
C VAL A 151 3.42 3.30 -3.54
N THR A 152 3.90 3.95 -2.49
CA THR A 152 3.73 3.56 -1.09
C THR A 152 3.78 4.81 -0.21
N TRP A 153 3.13 4.74 0.94
CA TRP A 153 3.34 5.73 2.00
C TRP A 153 4.55 5.33 2.86
N THR A 154 5.10 6.32 3.56
CA THR A 154 5.94 6.13 4.75
C THR A 154 5.12 6.50 5.98
N LEU A 155 5.58 6.07 7.16
CA LEU A 155 4.88 6.39 8.41
C LEU A 155 5.07 7.86 8.80
N GLY A 156 6.22 8.45 8.51
CA GLY A 156 6.61 9.75 9.08
C GLY A 156 7.28 9.57 10.45
N SER A 157 7.17 10.57 11.33
CA SER A 157 7.80 10.57 12.65
C SER A 157 6.80 10.31 13.77
N TRP A 158 7.12 9.43 14.71
CA TRP A 158 6.28 9.22 15.89
C TRP A 158 6.32 10.42 16.84
N SER A 159 5.15 10.92 17.20
CA SER A 159 4.94 12.00 18.16
C SER A 159 4.39 11.44 19.47
N TYR A 160 5.15 11.58 20.56
CA TYR A 160 4.72 11.18 21.90
C TYR A 160 3.68 12.14 22.51
N ASP A 161 3.52 13.34 21.96
CA ASP A 161 2.54 14.33 22.43
C ASP A 161 1.13 14.01 21.92
N THR A 162 1.03 13.60 20.65
CA THR A 162 -0.22 13.21 20.00
C THR A 162 -0.44 11.71 20.02
N CYS A 163 0.58 10.95 20.41
CA CYS A 163 0.66 9.51 20.25
C CYS A 163 0.36 9.11 18.81
N GLN A 164 0.89 9.79 17.79
CA GLN A 164 0.59 9.48 16.40
C GLN A 164 1.83 9.63 15.52
N PHE A 165 1.84 8.93 14.40
CA PHE A 165 2.77 9.26 13.33
C PHE A 165 2.36 10.57 12.66
N GLU A 166 3.32 11.51 12.59
CA GLU A 166 3.15 12.83 11.99
C GLU A 166 4.02 12.97 10.74
N ASP A 167 3.58 13.81 9.81
CA ASP A 167 4.26 14.10 8.54
C ASP A 167 4.55 12.86 7.66
N PRO A 168 3.54 12.00 7.39
CA PRO A 168 3.72 10.87 6.49
C PRO A 168 4.03 11.34 5.07
N LYS A 169 4.95 10.63 4.40
CA LYS A 169 5.38 10.93 3.02
C LYS A 169 4.85 9.88 2.06
N ILE A 170 4.91 10.21 0.77
CA ILE A 170 4.51 9.30 -0.30
C ILE A 170 5.65 9.19 -1.29
N TRP A 171 6.08 7.97 -1.58
CA TRP A 171 7.05 7.73 -2.64
C TRP A 171 6.36 7.33 -3.92
N VAL A 172 6.68 7.98 -5.03
CA VAL A 172 6.11 7.72 -6.35
C VAL A 172 7.20 7.53 -7.40
N GLY A 173 7.12 6.42 -8.14
CA GLY A 173 8.01 6.11 -9.24
C GLY A 173 7.42 6.44 -10.61
N PHE A 174 8.16 7.16 -11.46
CA PHE A 174 7.79 7.46 -12.85
C PHE A 174 9.03 7.64 -13.75
N ARG A 175 8.83 7.91 -15.05
CA ARG A 175 9.92 8.31 -15.96
C ARG A 175 9.72 9.72 -16.50
N PRO A 176 10.65 10.66 -16.23
CA PRO A 176 10.56 12.00 -16.81
C PRO A 176 10.94 12.01 -18.30
N GLN A 177 11.83 11.12 -18.73
CA GLN A 177 12.28 11.01 -20.13
C GLN A 177 12.74 9.59 -20.48
N VAL A 178 13.14 9.37 -21.74
CA VAL A 178 13.67 8.08 -22.20
C VAL A 178 14.99 7.78 -21.52
N GLY A 179 15.13 6.57 -20.97
CA GLY A 179 16.36 6.09 -20.32
C GLY A 179 16.64 6.68 -18.95
N VAL A 180 15.70 7.43 -18.36
CA VAL A 180 15.80 7.98 -16.99
C VAL A 180 14.51 7.66 -16.23
N SER A 181 14.66 7.24 -14.99
CA SER A 181 13.55 7.09 -14.04
C SER A 181 13.79 7.92 -12.78
N GLN A 182 12.72 8.38 -12.17
CA GLN A 182 12.76 9.07 -10.90
C GLN A 182 11.81 8.40 -9.91
N MET A 183 12.27 8.33 -8.66
CA MET A 183 11.47 8.03 -7.48
C MET A 183 11.44 9.35 -6.70
N VAL A 184 10.26 9.91 -6.49
CA VAL A 184 10.08 11.20 -5.81
C VAL A 184 9.33 10.99 -4.52
N GLU A 185 9.76 11.72 -3.50
CA GLU A 185 9.07 11.84 -2.23
C GLU A 185 8.14 13.04 -2.29
N LEU A 186 6.88 12.82 -1.93
CA LEU A 186 5.84 13.83 -1.87
C LEU A 186 5.43 14.04 -0.42
N ASN A 187 5.19 15.30 -0.06
CA ASN A 187 4.49 15.64 1.17
C ASN A 187 3.08 15.03 1.15
N GLY A 188 2.71 14.29 2.19
CA GLY A 188 1.39 13.64 2.28
C GLY A 188 0.21 14.61 2.30
N ALA A 189 0.41 15.82 2.83
CA ALA A 189 -0.66 16.80 3.04
C ALA A 189 -1.00 17.63 1.79
N ASP A 190 -0.04 17.87 0.89
CA ASP A 190 -0.26 18.74 -0.29
C ASP A 190 0.35 18.23 -1.61
N GLY A 191 1.09 17.13 -1.59
CA GLY A 191 1.73 16.55 -2.77
C GLY A 191 2.98 17.29 -3.25
N THR A 192 3.52 18.25 -2.51
CA THR A 192 4.77 18.94 -2.86
C THR A 192 5.92 17.93 -2.97
N ILE A 193 6.71 17.99 -4.03
CA ILE A 193 7.92 17.16 -4.18
C ILE A 193 8.98 17.69 -3.21
N GLU A 194 9.40 16.86 -2.25
CA GLU A 194 10.40 17.21 -1.23
C GLU A 194 11.78 16.66 -1.58
N SER A 195 11.84 15.48 -2.20
CA SER A 195 13.10 14.88 -2.66
C SER A 195 12.94 14.07 -3.95
N THR A 196 14.08 13.74 -4.58
CA THR A 196 14.13 13.00 -5.84
C THR A 196 15.36 12.12 -5.89
N VAL A 197 15.15 10.82 -6.08
CA VAL A 197 16.19 9.85 -6.40
C VAL A 197 16.09 9.50 -7.89
N GLU A 198 17.17 9.75 -8.63
CA GLU A 198 17.24 9.48 -10.07
C GLU A 198 18.07 8.23 -10.35
N ILE A 199 17.59 7.41 -11.30
CA ILE A 199 18.36 6.31 -11.87
C ILE A 199 18.58 6.58 -13.36
N ASN A 200 19.85 6.69 -13.72
CA ASN A 200 20.31 6.99 -15.07
C ASN A 200 21.65 6.25 -15.33
N PRO A 201 21.71 5.28 -16.25
CA PRO A 201 20.65 4.90 -17.18
C PRO A 201 19.60 3.95 -16.57
N TRP A 202 18.33 4.20 -16.89
CA TRP A 202 17.22 3.25 -16.70
C TRP A 202 17.13 2.32 -17.90
N ASN A 203 17.86 1.20 -17.86
CA ASN A 203 18.05 0.31 -19.03
C ASN A 203 17.98 -1.20 -18.72
N VAL A 204 17.52 -1.60 -17.54
CA VAL A 204 17.38 -3.02 -17.16
C VAL A 204 15.90 -3.40 -17.09
N GLY A 205 15.56 -4.61 -17.55
CA GLY A 205 14.18 -5.06 -17.68
C GLY A 205 13.43 -4.36 -18.81
N ASP A 206 12.11 -4.24 -18.69
CA ASP A 206 11.30 -3.46 -19.61
C ASP A 206 11.38 -1.97 -19.27
N SER A 207 12.50 -1.36 -19.66
CA SER A 207 12.82 0.05 -19.40
C SER A 207 11.86 1.04 -20.08
N THR A 208 10.91 0.59 -20.91
CA THR A 208 9.83 1.44 -21.43
C THR A 208 8.83 1.86 -20.35
N TRP A 209 8.84 1.16 -19.20
CA TRP A 209 8.07 1.46 -18.01
C TRP A 209 8.95 2.08 -16.94
N GLY A 210 8.40 3.00 -16.14
CA GLY A 210 9.05 3.47 -14.92
C GLY A 210 9.07 2.45 -13.79
N PRO A 211 9.53 2.84 -12.60
CA PRO A 211 9.44 2.00 -11.41
C PRO A 211 7.99 1.54 -11.22
N TYR A 212 7.81 0.23 -11.15
CA TYR A 212 6.57 -0.44 -11.47
C TYR A 212 5.79 -0.90 -10.23
N GLY A 213 6.51 -1.44 -9.25
CA GLY A 213 6.01 -1.73 -7.91
C GLY A 213 6.73 -0.87 -6.88
N ALA A 214 6.07 -0.62 -5.74
CA ALA A 214 6.69 -0.07 -4.54
C ALA A 214 6.07 -0.67 -3.28
N ALA A 215 6.84 -0.75 -2.20
CA ALA A 215 6.40 -1.19 -0.89
C ALA A 215 7.34 -0.62 0.19
N LEU A 216 6.81 -0.45 1.41
CA LEU A 216 7.57 0.00 2.58
C LEU A 216 8.02 -1.21 3.41
N ASP A 217 9.23 -1.12 3.92
CA ASP A 217 9.69 -1.84 5.11
C ASP A 217 10.02 -0.80 6.18
N PHE A 218 9.67 -1.05 7.44
CA PHE A 218 9.95 -0.14 8.55
C PHE A 218 10.51 -0.93 9.72
N ASP A 219 11.72 -0.58 10.13
CA ASP A 219 12.37 -1.17 11.30
C ASP A 219 12.01 -0.34 12.53
N PHE A 220 11.23 -0.92 13.45
CA PHE A 220 10.81 -0.23 14.68
C PHE A 220 11.93 -0.08 15.71
N ASP A 221 12.96 -0.93 15.66
CA ASP A 221 14.11 -0.85 16.57
C ASP A 221 15.02 0.30 16.16
N THR A 222 15.30 0.45 14.85
CA THR A 222 16.18 1.51 14.33
C THR A 222 15.43 2.78 13.95
N LYS A 223 14.11 2.71 13.79
CA LYS A 223 13.23 3.76 13.27
C LYS A 223 13.59 4.16 11.83
N GLU A 224 14.12 3.22 11.06
CA GLU A 224 14.48 3.42 9.66
C GLU A 224 13.35 2.94 8.74
N ALA A 225 13.00 3.77 7.76
CA ALA A 225 12.08 3.44 6.69
C ALA A 225 12.86 3.10 5.42
N PHE A 226 12.64 1.89 4.89
CA PHE A 226 13.21 1.43 3.64
C PHE A 226 12.12 1.31 2.58
N VAL A 227 12.19 2.17 1.56
CA VAL A 227 11.24 2.19 0.46
C VAL A 227 11.79 1.35 -0.68
N TYR A 228 11.13 0.23 -0.95
CA TYR A 228 11.50 -0.64 -2.05
C TYR A 228 10.76 -0.28 -3.33
N PHE A 229 11.48 -0.36 -4.45
CA PHE A 229 10.92 -0.26 -5.79
C PHE A 229 11.41 -1.41 -6.66
N THR A 230 10.63 -1.75 -7.70
CA THR A 230 11.06 -2.68 -8.75
C THR A 230 10.85 -2.10 -10.13
N GLY A 231 11.77 -2.37 -11.06
CA GLY A 231 11.48 -2.22 -12.48
C GLY A 231 10.60 -3.38 -12.97
N LEU A 232 9.81 -3.16 -14.04
CA LEU A 232 9.07 -4.25 -14.67
C LEU A 232 10.06 -5.25 -15.29
N ARG A 233 10.12 -6.48 -14.76
CA ARG A 233 11.14 -7.49 -15.13
C ARG A 233 12.58 -6.97 -14.96
N GLY A 234 12.77 -6.04 -14.02
CA GLY A 234 13.99 -5.29 -13.82
C GLY A 234 14.61 -5.53 -12.45
N ASN A 235 15.42 -4.56 -12.01
CA ASN A 235 16.13 -4.62 -10.73
C ASN A 235 15.21 -4.32 -9.54
N VAL A 236 15.69 -4.70 -8.37
CA VAL A 236 15.17 -4.25 -7.07
C VAL A 236 15.99 -3.04 -6.63
N TYR A 237 15.31 -2.04 -6.10
CA TYR A 237 15.89 -0.81 -5.56
C TYR A 237 15.39 -0.62 -4.13
N ARG A 238 16.23 -0.07 -3.26
CA ARG A 238 15.85 0.34 -1.91
C ARG A 238 16.36 1.74 -1.65
N ILE A 239 15.47 2.61 -1.20
CA ILE A 239 15.80 3.96 -0.75
C ILE A 239 15.70 3.96 0.78
N ASN A 240 16.72 4.48 1.47
CA ASN A 240 16.59 4.87 2.86
C ASN A 240 15.90 6.24 2.91
N ASP A 241 14.71 6.30 3.51
CA ASP A 241 13.89 7.52 3.56
C ASP A 241 14.58 8.67 4.32
N GLY A 242 15.46 8.34 5.29
CA GLY A 242 16.11 9.36 6.13
C GLY A 242 17.22 10.14 5.44
N ASP A 243 17.88 9.58 4.42
CA ASP A 243 19.01 10.23 3.73
C ASP A 243 19.00 10.10 2.20
N ASN A 244 17.98 9.47 1.63
CA ASN A 244 17.81 9.19 0.21
C ASN A 244 18.93 8.34 -0.42
N SER A 245 19.69 7.60 0.38
CA SER A 245 20.67 6.64 -0.13
C SER A 245 19.98 5.50 -0.88
N LEU A 246 20.57 5.10 -2.00
CA LEU A 246 20.00 4.13 -2.94
C LEU A 246 20.87 2.87 -2.99
N ASP A 247 20.25 1.74 -2.65
CA ASP A 247 20.78 0.42 -2.98
C ASP A 247 20.08 -0.14 -4.22
N GLN A 248 20.82 -0.95 -4.98
CA GLN A 248 20.32 -1.59 -6.20
C GLN A 248 20.86 -3.01 -6.32
N TRP A 249 19.96 -3.96 -6.61
CA TRP A 249 20.31 -5.36 -6.87
C TRP A 249 19.82 -5.81 -8.23
N THR A 250 20.73 -6.44 -8.99
CA THR A 250 20.40 -7.02 -10.29
C THR A 250 19.63 -8.31 -10.12
N SER A 251 18.39 -8.34 -10.61
CA SER A 251 17.56 -9.53 -10.58
C SER A 251 18.11 -10.60 -11.54
N PRO A 252 18.10 -11.89 -11.16
CA PRO A 252 18.37 -12.99 -12.09
C PRO A 252 17.44 -12.96 -13.30
N GLY A 253 17.90 -13.41 -14.48
CA GLY A 253 17.15 -13.26 -15.73
C GLY A 253 15.80 -14.00 -15.78
N ASN A 254 15.57 -14.98 -14.92
CA ASN A 254 14.28 -15.66 -14.80
C ASN A 254 13.25 -14.88 -13.95
N VAL A 255 13.67 -13.87 -13.17
CA VAL A 255 12.77 -13.02 -12.40
C VAL A 255 12.01 -12.10 -13.35
N GLN A 256 10.68 -12.21 -13.35
CA GLN A 256 9.79 -11.46 -14.23
C GLN A 256 8.88 -10.55 -13.41
N SER A 257 9.51 -9.74 -12.54
CA SER A 257 8.86 -8.90 -11.54
C SER A 257 7.69 -8.10 -12.11
N TYR A 258 6.56 -8.12 -11.40
CA TYR A 258 5.34 -7.40 -11.75
C TYR A 258 4.83 -6.58 -10.56
N GLY A 259 3.86 -7.09 -9.77
CA GLY A 259 3.52 -6.51 -8.48
C GLY A 259 4.57 -6.88 -7.42
N MET A 260 4.62 -6.13 -6.33
CA MET A 260 5.51 -6.41 -5.21
C MET A 260 4.87 -6.09 -3.86
N THR A 261 5.45 -6.64 -2.81
CA THR A 261 5.17 -6.33 -1.40
C THR A 261 6.42 -6.62 -0.57
N VAL A 262 6.39 -6.26 0.71
CA VAL A 262 7.38 -6.65 1.72
C VAL A 262 6.65 -7.48 2.78
N ASP A 263 7.25 -8.59 3.20
CA ASP A 263 6.70 -9.38 4.31
C ASP A 263 7.17 -8.86 5.68
N PRO A 264 6.55 -9.29 6.80
CA PRO A 264 6.93 -8.80 8.13
C PRO A 264 8.36 -9.16 8.58
N GLN A 265 9.15 -9.85 7.76
CA GLN A 265 10.57 -10.14 8.00
C GLN A 265 11.49 -9.26 7.12
N GLY A 266 10.95 -8.22 6.48
CA GLY A 266 11.70 -7.32 5.60
C GLY A 266 12.09 -7.96 4.26
N ARG A 267 11.48 -9.09 3.88
CA ARG A 267 11.80 -9.77 2.61
C ARG A 267 10.87 -9.26 1.51
N VAL A 268 11.45 -8.94 0.37
CA VAL A 268 10.73 -8.40 -0.78
C VAL A 268 10.16 -9.54 -1.61
N TRP A 269 8.86 -9.49 -1.90
CA TRP A 269 8.20 -10.46 -2.76
C TRP A 269 7.76 -9.83 -4.06
N MET A 270 7.97 -10.54 -5.17
CA MET A 270 7.61 -10.09 -6.50
C MET A 270 6.78 -11.15 -7.21
N GLY A 271 5.65 -10.73 -7.77
CA GLY A 271 4.89 -11.55 -8.71
C GLY A 271 5.68 -11.75 -9.99
N GLY A 272 5.47 -12.89 -10.65
CA GLY A 272 6.07 -13.21 -11.93
C GLY A 272 5.01 -13.36 -13.00
N CYS A 273 4.96 -12.46 -14.00
CA CYS A 273 4.15 -12.69 -15.19
C CYS A 273 5.03 -13.10 -16.37
N SER A 274 5.02 -14.42 -16.63
CA SER A 274 5.96 -15.19 -17.47
C SER A 274 7.23 -15.68 -16.76
N GLY A 275 7.28 -15.62 -15.43
CA GLY A 275 8.35 -16.13 -14.58
C GLY A 275 7.79 -16.55 -13.21
N PRO A 276 8.62 -17.07 -12.29
CA PRO A 276 8.16 -17.49 -10.97
C PRO A 276 7.90 -16.28 -10.07
N VAL A 277 7.02 -16.47 -9.08
CA VAL A 277 7.02 -15.63 -7.87
C VAL A 277 8.39 -15.74 -7.23
N THR A 278 8.97 -14.61 -6.84
CA THR A 278 10.34 -14.54 -6.34
C THR A 278 10.40 -13.77 -5.04
N ARG A 279 11.05 -14.36 -4.04
CA ARG A 279 11.44 -13.68 -2.79
C ARG A 279 12.86 -13.16 -2.94
N PHE A 280 13.10 -11.93 -2.53
CA PHE A 280 14.42 -11.33 -2.38
C PHE A 280 14.64 -10.98 -0.91
N ASP A 281 15.74 -11.47 -0.36
CA ASP A 281 16.17 -11.17 1.01
C ASP A 281 17.28 -10.10 0.94
N PRO A 282 17.06 -8.89 1.47
CA PRO A 282 18.05 -7.80 1.41
C PRO A 282 19.28 -8.04 2.31
N VAL A 283 19.16 -8.88 3.35
CA VAL A 283 20.27 -9.20 4.27
C VAL A 283 21.25 -10.16 3.59
N SER A 284 20.73 -11.26 3.02
CA SER A 284 21.57 -12.25 2.33
C SER A 284 21.82 -11.92 0.85
N GLN A 285 21.09 -10.93 0.32
CA GLN A 285 21.07 -10.53 -1.10
C GLN A 285 20.71 -11.68 -2.04
N GLN A 286 19.92 -12.65 -1.57
CA GLN A 286 19.55 -13.84 -2.33
C GLN A 286 18.16 -13.72 -2.93
N PHE A 287 18.04 -14.12 -4.20
CA PHE A 287 16.77 -14.29 -4.89
C PHE A 287 16.37 -15.77 -4.87
N THR A 288 15.17 -16.05 -4.35
CA THR A 288 14.61 -17.40 -4.24
C THR A 288 13.34 -17.49 -5.09
N SER A 289 13.37 -18.31 -6.14
CA SER A 289 12.19 -18.59 -6.95
C SER A 289 11.30 -19.61 -6.27
N VAL A 290 10.01 -19.31 -6.15
CA VAL A 290 9.00 -20.24 -5.62
C VAL A 290 8.72 -21.31 -6.69
N PRO A 291 8.95 -22.60 -6.41
CA PRO A 291 8.69 -23.66 -7.38
C PRO A 291 7.23 -23.69 -7.85
N ASN A 292 7.01 -24.12 -9.10
CA ASN A 292 5.68 -24.28 -9.69
C ASN A 292 4.84 -22.99 -9.80
N THR A 293 5.49 -21.83 -9.85
CA THR A 293 4.81 -20.52 -10.00
C THR A 293 5.08 -19.80 -11.31
N SER A 294 5.62 -20.49 -12.32
CA SER A 294 5.93 -19.93 -13.64
C SER A 294 4.65 -19.78 -14.50
N SER A 295 3.81 -18.81 -14.16
CA SER A 295 2.52 -18.49 -14.80
C SER A 295 2.37 -16.97 -14.95
N CYS A 296 1.17 -16.44 -15.23
CA CYS A 296 0.97 -14.99 -15.10
C CYS A 296 0.43 -14.65 -13.71
N TYR A 297 1.35 -14.46 -12.77
CA TYR A 297 1.10 -14.11 -11.39
C TYR A 297 1.51 -12.65 -11.14
N ARG A 298 0.55 -11.82 -10.74
CA ARG A 298 0.62 -10.37 -10.89
C ARG A 298 0.84 -9.67 -9.53
N GLY A 299 -0.21 -9.19 -8.90
CA GLY A 299 -0.16 -8.56 -7.58
C GLY A 299 0.17 -9.55 -6.47
N VAL A 300 0.85 -9.06 -5.44
CA VAL A 300 1.31 -9.84 -4.28
C VAL A 300 0.99 -9.05 -3.02
N GLY A 301 0.57 -9.74 -1.96
CA GLY A 301 0.45 -9.18 -0.61
C GLY A 301 0.84 -10.20 0.44
N ALA A 302 1.43 -9.72 1.54
CA ALA A 302 1.78 -10.53 2.70
C ALA A 302 0.70 -10.37 3.79
N ASP A 303 0.34 -11.48 4.43
CA ASP A 303 -0.45 -11.44 5.66
C ASP A 303 0.45 -11.52 6.91
N THR A 304 -0.15 -11.29 8.07
CA THR A 304 0.53 -11.37 9.38
C THR A 304 0.73 -12.80 9.87
N MET A 305 0.18 -13.80 9.17
CA MET A 305 0.27 -15.22 9.52
C MET A 305 1.43 -15.93 8.81
N GLY A 306 2.25 -15.20 8.05
CA GLY A 306 3.41 -15.75 7.36
C GLY A 306 3.06 -16.36 5.99
N HIS A 307 1.96 -15.92 5.36
CA HIS A 307 1.62 -16.29 4.00
C HIS A 307 1.75 -15.13 3.03
N ILE A 308 2.12 -15.49 1.81
CA ILE A 308 2.12 -14.60 0.65
C ILE A 308 0.99 -15.01 -0.28
N TRP A 309 0.13 -14.05 -0.57
CA TRP A 309 -1.02 -14.19 -1.44
C TRP A 309 -0.72 -13.55 -2.79
N VAL A 310 -1.01 -14.27 -3.87
CA VAL A 310 -0.65 -13.84 -5.22
C VAL A 310 -1.84 -13.95 -6.15
N ALA A 311 -2.17 -12.85 -6.83
CA ALA A 311 -3.23 -12.83 -7.84
C ALA A 311 -2.78 -13.64 -9.05
N ALA A 312 -3.54 -14.69 -9.37
CA ALA A 312 -3.26 -15.56 -10.49
C ALA A 312 -4.20 -15.23 -11.64
N ASN A 313 -3.66 -14.59 -12.68
CA ASN A 313 -4.43 -14.24 -13.87
C ASN A 313 -4.66 -15.49 -14.74
N GLY A 314 -3.63 -16.30 -14.94
CA GLY A 314 -3.70 -17.54 -15.71
C GLY A 314 -2.76 -18.59 -15.12
N PRO A 315 -3.28 -19.63 -14.43
CA PRO A 315 -4.70 -19.94 -14.19
C PRO A 315 -5.41 -18.89 -13.31
N CYS A 316 -6.73 -18.75 -13.48
CA CYS A 316 -7.54 -17.74 -12.78
C CYS A 316 -7.80 -18.15 -11.32
N GLY A 317 -7.32 -17.36 -10.36
CA GLY A 317 -7.53 -17.60 -8.93
C GLY A 317 -6.53 -16.84 -8.03
N VAL A 318 -6.17 -17.47 -6.91
CA VAL A 318 -5.19 -16.94 -5.96
C VAL A 318 -4.23 -18.05 -5.54
N VAL A 319 -2.94 -17.74 -5.46
CA VAL A 319 -1.92 -18.68 -4.93
C VAL A 319 -1.59 -18.25 -3.50
N GLN A 320 -1.61 -19.19 -2.56
CA GLN A 320 -1.09 -19.03 -1.22
C GLN A 320 0.29 -19.70 -1.13
N ILE A 321 1.27 -18.96 -0.61
CA ILE A 321 2.67 -19.39 -0.48
C ILE A 321 3.07 -19.22 0.98
N ASP A 322 3.82 -20.17 1.50
CA ASP A 322 4.44 -20.06 2.82
C ASP A 322 5.67 -19.15 2.72
N ALA A 323 5.68 -18.05 3.47
CA ALA A 323 6.71 -17.02 3.34
C ALA A 323 8.09 -17.53 3.77
N GLU A 324 8.15 -18.45 4.73
CA GLU A 324 9.40 -18.95 5.28
C GLU A 324 10.07 -19.95 4.34
N THR A 325 9.33 -20.96 3.89
CA THR A 325 9.83 -22.05 3.04
C THR A 325 9.84 -21.70 1.56
N ALA A 326 9.18 -20.60 1.16
CA ALA A 326 8.98 -20.20 -0.23
C ALA A 326 8.38 -21.34 -1.08
N GLN A 327 7.38 -22.04 -0.53
CA GLN A 327 6.65 -23.12 -1.20
C GLN A 327 5.18 -22.75 -1.36
N VAL A 328 4.58 -23.19 -2.48
CA VAL A 328 3.13 -23.10 -2.66
C VAL A 328 2.44 -23.97 -1.62
N VAL A 329 1.56 -23.36 -0.82
CA VAL A 329 0.66 -24.06 0.10
C VAL A 329 -0.51 -24.60 -0.69
N GLN A 330 -1.22 -23.70 -1.40
CA GLN A 330 -2.42 -24.06 -2.14
C GLN A 330 -2.74 -23.05 -3.27
N PHE A 331 -3.42 -23.53 -4.30
CA PHE A 331 -4.13 -22.69 -5.27
C PHE A 331 -5.62 -22.64 -4.93
N HIS A 332 -6.18 -21.44 -4.84
CA HIS A 332 -7.57 -21.18 -4.50
C HIS A 332 -8.33 -20.71 -5.74
N ASN A 333 -9.30 -21.50 -6.17
CA ASN A 333 -10.19 -21.12 -7.26
C ASN A 333 -11.13 -19.99 -6.80
N LEU A 334 -11.43 -19.08 -7.73
CA LEU A 334 -12.47 -18.06 -7.59
C LEU A 334 -13.59 -18.36 -8.59
N ASN A 335 -14.84 -18.05 -8.24
CA ASN A 335 -15.97 -18.18 -9.15
C ASN A 335 -17.09 -17.20 -8.75
N PRO A 336 -17.34 -16.12 -9.51
CA PRO A 336 -16.75 -15.79 -10.80
C PRO A 336 -15.25 -15.48 -10.76
N CYS A 337 -14.58 -15.65 -11.90
CA CYS A 337 -13.17 -15.31 -12.09
C CYS A 337 -12.91 -14.96 -13.57
N SER A 338 -12.17 -13.89 -13.82
CA SER A 338 -11.70 -13.51 -15.15
C SER A 338 -10.19 -13.24 -15.15
N THR A 339 -9.76 -12.19 -14.47
CA THR A 339 -8.37 -11.71 -14.51
C THR A 339 -7.98 -11.12 -13.15
N PRO A 340 -7.66 -11.96 -12.14
CA PRO A 340 -7.07 -11.48 -10.89
C PRO A 340 -5.77 -10.71 -11.15
N VAL A 341 -5.67 -9.51 -10.58
CA VAL A 341 -4.55 -8.58 -10.81
C VAL A 341 -3.91 -8.05 -9.54
N GLY A 342 -4.71 -7.64 -8.56
CA GLY A 342 -4.25 -7.00 -7.33
C GLY A 342 -4.48 -7.88 -6.12
N ILE A 343 -3.58 -7.82 -5.14
CA ILE A 343 -3.74 -8.41 -3.82
C ILE A 343 -3.45 -7.35 -2.77
N SER A 344 -4.27 -7.30 -1.73
CA SER A 344 -3.98 -6.60 -0.49
C SER A 344 -4.53 -7.38 0.70
N VAL A 345 -4.09 -7.06 1.90
CA VAL A 345 -4.63 -7.61 3.15
C VAL A 345 -5.21 -6.43 3.92
N ASP A 346 -6.46 -6.54 4.39
CA ASP A 346 -7.07 -5.49 5.20
C ASP A 346 -6.64 -5.58 6.67
N THR A 347 -7.08 -4.62 7.46
CA THR A 347 -6.70 -4.47 8.88
C THR A 347 -7.31 -5.56 9.77
N GLU A 348 -8.30 -6.31 9.26
CA GLU A 348 -8.86 -7.50 9.91
C GLU A 348 -8.12 -8.79 9.49
N GLY A 349 -7.12 -8.69 8.62
CA GLY A 349 -6.35 -9.81 8.09
C GLY A 349 -7.02 -10.53 6.90
N TYR A 350 -8.13 -10.03 6.36
CA TYR A 350 -8.75 -10.63 5.17
C TYR A 350 -7.98 -10.27 3.91
N VAL A 351 -7.88 -11.24 3.01
CA VAL A 351 -7.21 -11.08 1.73
C VAL A 351 -8.20 -10.53 0.71
N TRP A 352 -7.85 -9.41 0.10
CA TRP A 352 -8.60 -8.78 -0.98
C TRP A 352 -7.94 -9.04 -2.33
N VAL A 353 -8.73 -9.53 -3.27
CA VAL A 353 -8.31 -9.79 -4.65
C VAL A 353 -9.11 -8.91 -5.59
N VAL A 354 -8.46 -8.02 -6.33
CA VAL A 354 -9.10 -7.29 -7.42
C VAL A 354 -8.98 -8.10 -8.69
N ASP A 355 -10.13 -8.38 -9.32
CA ASP A 355 -10.26 -9.01 -10.63
C ASP A 355 -10.67 -7.95 -11.65
N GLU A 356 -9.82 -7.77 -12.67
CA GLU A 356 -9.87 -6.68 -13.66
C GLU A 356 -11.25 -6.52 -14.31
N PHE A 357 -12.00 -7.61 -14.53
CA PHE A 357 -13.27 -7.54 -15.28
C PHE A 357 -14.48 -8.03 -14.48
N GLN A 358 -14.35 -8.19 -13.16
CA GLN A 358 -15.43 -8.72 -12.31
C GLN A 358 -15.69 -7.82 -11.09
N GLY A 359 -14.65 -7.36 -10.40
CA GLY A 359 -14.76 -6.64 -9.14
C GLY A 359 -13.74 -7.11 -8.12
N ALA A 360 -14.16 -7.34 -6.88
CA ALA A 360 -13.25 -7.73 -5.80
C ALA A 360 -13.75 -8.94 -5.01
N TRP A 361 -12.83 -9.75 -4.50
CA TRP A 361 -13.08 -10.83 -3.55
C TRP A 361 -12.51 -10.48 -2.18
N LYS A 362 -13.29 -10.66 -1.11
CA LYS A 362 -12.81 -10.76 0.28
C LYS A 362 -12.65 -12.25 0.60
N ILE A 363 -11.50 -12.66 1.12
CA ILE A 363 -11.17 -14.06 1.43
C ILE A 363 -10.68 -14.14 2.86
N ASN A 364 -11.30 -15.00 3.67
CA ASN A 364 -10.79 -15.32 4.98
C ASN A 364 -9.56 -16.24 4.84
N PRO A 365 -8.36 -15.83 5.28
CA PRO A 365 -7.17 -16.67 5.16
C PRO A 365 -7.23 -17.93 6.03
N ALA A 366 -8.09 -17.99 7.06
CA ALA A 366 -8.29 -19.19 7.89
C ALA A 366 -9.17 -20.26 7.21
N ASP A 367 -10.06 -19.87 6.29
CA ASP A 367 -10.83 -20.79 5.45
C ASP A 367 -10.95 -20.28 4.00
N PRO A 368 -9.82 -20.23 3.28
CA PRO A 368 -9.72 -19.57 1.98
C PRO A 368 -10.32 -20.39 0.85
N ASN A 369 -11.17 -21.38 1.13
CA ASN A 369 -11.92 -22.12 0.13
C ASN A 369 -13.44 -22.01 0.33
N ASN A 370 -13.90 -21.84 1.57
CA ASN A 370 -15.34 -21.79 1.86
C ASN A 370 -15.80 -20.40 2.36
N ASP A 371 -14.93 -19.61 2.96
CA ASP A 371 -15.26 -18.26 3.46
C ASP A 371 -14.68 -17.19 2.54
N LYS A 372 -15.45 -16.87 1.50
CA LYS A 372 -15.15 -15.82 0.53
C LYS A 372 -16.42 -15.09 0.14
N THR A 373 -16.32 -13.78 -0.01
CA THR A 373 -17.41 -12.92 -0.48
C THR A 373 -16.98 -12.19 -1.74
N PHE A 374 -17.81 -12.21 -2.78
CA PHE A 374 -17.59 -11.48 -4.02
C PHE A 374 -18.38 -10.17 -4.04
N LEU A 375 -17.70 -9.08 -4.34
CA LEU A 375 -18.27 -7.76 -4.60
C LEU A 375 -18.14 -7.45 -6.10
N PRO A 376 -19.25 -7.44 -6.86
CA PRO A 376 -19.20 -6.95 -8.23
C PRO A 376 -18.93 -5.44 -8.25
N ILE A 377 -17.97 -5.02 -9.07
CA ILE A 377 -17.69 -3.60 -9.33
C ILE A 377 -17.70 -3.45 -10.84
N SER A 378 -18.46 -2.51 -11.37
CA SER A 378 -18.54 -2.29 -12.82
C SER A 378 -17.32 -1.53 -13.34
N GLY A 379 -16.69 -2.00 -14.41
CA GLY A 379 -15.57 -1.33 -15.08
C GLY A 379 -14.40 -2.28 -15.36
N ASP A 380 -13.26 -1.67 -15.72
CA ASP A 380 -11.96 -2.31 -15.87
C ASP A 380 -11.06 -1.91 -14.68
N HIS A 381 -10.71 -2.89 -13.83
CA HIS A 381 -10.09 -2.68 -12.53
C HIS A 381 -8.61 -3.05 -12.51
N TYR A 382 -7.74 -2.16 -12.97
CA TYR A 382 -6.30 -2.44 -13.00
C TYR A 382 -5.57 -2.03 -11.71
N THR A 383 -6.00 -2.54 -10.55
CA THR A 383 -5.52 -2.09 -9.23
C THR A 383 -4.39 -2.94 -8.67
N TYR A 384 -3.32 -2.31 -8.17
CA TYR A 384 -2.18 -2.93 -7.49
C TYR A 384 -1.61 -1.96 -6.45
N SER A 385 -0.56 -2.38 -5.73
CA SER A 385 -0.03 -1.74 -4.51
C SER A 385 -1.02 -1.87 -3.33
N ASP A 386 -0.67 -1.30 -2.17
CA ASP A 386 -1.46 -1.41 -0.95
C ASP A 386 -2.78 -0.62 -1.05
N MET A 387 -3.80 -1.28 -1.58
CA MET A 387 -5.15 -0.74 -1.81
C MET A 387 -6.04 -0.78 -0.56
N THR A 388 -5.54 -1.26 0.58
CA THR A 388 -6.29 -1.34 1.86
C THR A 388 -5.60 -0.66 3.04
N GLY A 389 -4.30 -0.36 2.93
CA GLY A 389 -3.46 0.19 4.00
C GLY A 389 -2.90 -0.88 4.94
N GLY A 390 -3.37 -2.11 4.81
CA GLY A 390 -3.00 -3.18 5.72
C GLY A 390 -1.56 -3.65 5.54
N GLN A 391 -0.93 -3.48 4.37
CA GLN A 391 0.48 -3.85 4.21
C GLN A 391 1.39 -2.94 5.05
N ILE A 392 1.09 -1.64 5.09
CA ILE A 392 1.82 -0.69 5.93
C ILE A 392 1.47 -0.87 7.41
N GLN A 393 0.20 -1.12 7.74
CA GLN A 393 -0.20 -1.36 9.13
C GLN A 393 0.37 -2.65 9.71
N ASN A 394 0.52 -3.70 8.91
CA ASN A 394 1.13 -4.96 9.34
C ASN A 394 2.62 -4.82 9.69
N LEU A 395 3.27 -3.68 9.37
CA LEU A 395 4.60 -3.36 9.86
C LEU A 395 4.57 -2.95 11.34
N VAL A 396 3.48 -2.30 11.79
CA VAL A 396 3.36 -1.78 13.14
C VAL A 396 3.27 -2.95 14.14
N PRO A 397 4.12 -3.01 15.18
CA PRO A 397 4.04 -4.03 16.22
C PRO A 397 2.64 -4.03 16.85
N MET A 398 2.12 -5.20 17.21
CA MET A 398 0.86 -5.36 17.94
C MET A 398 1.07 -5.46 19.45
#